data_AF-W9HTF3-F1
#
_entry.id   AF-W9HTF3-F1
#
_cell.length_a   1.000
_cell.length_b   1.000
_cell.length_c   1.000
_cell.angle_alpha   90.00
_cell.angle_beta   90.00
_cell.angle_gamma   90.00
#
_symmetry.space_group_name_H-M   'P 1'
#
loop_
_entity.id
_entity.type
_entity.pdbx_description
1 polymer ?
#
loop_
_entity_poly.entity_id
_entity_poly.type
_entity_poly.pdbx_seq_one_letter_code
_entity_poly.pdbx_strand_id
1 'polypeptide(L)'
;MDVLLSLPIISYLLSPASASWSTSLNIFFFYVQWTTFVLTHTPFRVRLIGSLATRIILFLIPSLVSLLFDTGVPSIAESIKFGGRASLAPRNARLLTRQLGLVLVNLLCVTLLEGASHLAFRYVVGENDFNPTALLPLPWQLAKHLVLMMTGREVLTYYIHRNLLHSSGAIGRLHKRFSHARSAAPYSLLVFADHPIPFLLHHFFPMYLPAIALRPHMVTYFLFLALCTVEETITTSGYSVVPGIIMGGMTRRRAIHYASGGDCNFGAWGVLDWANDTGRGRDVLDDVRAEAEKHNVKERSADKLDSGVSALQGGIDKLTNGDDGGKRRSSRLRSKRAGN
;
A
#
# COMPACT_ATOMS: atom_id res chain seq x y z
N MET A 1 0.24 -44.24 37.95
CA MET A 1 0.25 -44.25 36.46
C MET A 1 0.08 -42.84 35.94
N ASP A 2 0.82 -41.90 36.54
CA ASP A 2 1.22 -40.66 35.91
C ASP A 2 2.34 -40.96 34.90
N VAL A 3 2.58 -40.04 33.98
CA VAL A 3 3.69 -40.06 33.01
C VAL A 3 3.48 -40.93 31.75
N LEU A 4 2.28 -40.91 31.18
CA LEU A 4 2.09 -41.22 29.74
C LEU A 4 1.53 -40.03 28.92
N LEU A 5 1.43 -38.86 29.57
CA LEU A 5 0.98 -37.59 28.98
C LEU A 5 2.12 -36.57 28.83
N SER A 6 3.36 -37.02 28.67
CA SER A 6 4.49 -36.14 28.38
C SER A 6 5.27 -36.64 27.18
N LEU A 7 4.97 -36.03 26.03
CA LEU A 7 5.75 -35.96 24.78
C LEU A 7 5.72 -37.21 23.88
N PRO A 8 5.40 -37.03 22.57
CA PRO A 8 6.10 -36.04 21.77
C PRO A 8 5.17 -35.13 20.94
N ILE A 9 4.70 -34.04 21.56
CA ILE A 9 4.25 -32.84 20.83
C ILE A 9 5.39 -32.30 19.94
N ILE A 10 6.65 -32.61 20.29
CA ILE A 10 7.84 -32.26 19.52
C ILE A 10 7.90 -33.05 18.18
N SER A 11 7.43 -34.30 18.12
CA SER A 11 7.35 -35.04 16.85
C SER A 11 6.24 -34.52 15.92
N TYR A 12 5.23 -33.85 16.47
CA TYR A 12 4.15 -33.21 15.69
C TYR A 12 4.63 -31.92 14.99
N LEU A 13 5.61 -31.22 15.57
CA LEU A 13 6.21 -30.00 15.00
C LEU A 13 7.31 -30.29 13.95
N LEU A 14 7.82 -31.52 13.89
CA LEU A 14 8.95 -31.89 13.02
C LEU A 14 8.54 -32.70 11.77
N SER A 15 7.25 -33.01 11.59
CA SER A 15 6.78 -33.73 10.40
C SER A 15 6.48 -32.76 9.24
N PRO A 16 7.05 -32.97 8.03
CA PRO A 16 6.70 -32.19 6.84
C PRO A 16 5.21 -32.26 6.46
N ALA A 17 4.47 -33.23 6.99
CA ALA A 17 3.03 -33.39 6.81
C ALA A 17 2.17 -32.57 7.81
N SER A 18 2.77 -31.97 8.84
CA SER A 18 2.03 -31.16 9.82
C SER A 18 1.61 -29.80 9.27
N ALA A 19 2.35 -29.25 8.30
CA ALA A 19 2.03 -27.97 7.67
C ALA A 19 0.71 -28.02 6.89
N SER A 20 0.44 -29.11 6.16
CA SER A 20 -0.80 -29.26 5.38
C SER A 20 -2.02 -29.51 6.27
N TRP A 21 -1.85 -30.32 7.33
CA TRP A 21 -2.92 -30.60 8.30
C TRP A 21 -3.21 -29.40 9.20
N SER A 22 -2.18 -28.70 9.67
CA SER A 22 -2.31 -27.42 10.39
C SER A 22 -2.97 -26.36 9.50
N THR A 23 -2.57 -26.24 8.24
CA THR A 23 -3.20 -25.28 7.31
C THR A 23 -4.67 -25.63 7.06
N SER A 24 -4.99 -26.91 6.86
CA SER A 24 -6.37 -27.37 6.66
C SER A 24 -7.23 -27.16 7.91
N LEU A 25 -6.70 -27.44 9.10
CA LEU A 25 -7.36 -27.16 10.37
C LEU A 25 -7.54 -25.65 10.58
N ASN A 26 -6.53 -24.82 10.28
CA ASN A 26 -6.62 -23.37 10.39
C ASN A 26 -7.70 -22.79 9.46
N ILE A 27 -7.78 -23.30 8.22
CA ILE A 27 -8.84 -22.92 7.27
C ILE A 27 -10.21 -23.36 7.77
N PHE A 28 -10.33 -24.57 8.33
CA PHE A 28 -11.58 -25.06 8.91
C PHE A 28 -12.02 -24.22 10.12
N PHE A 29 -11.13 -23.95 11.08
CA PHE A 29 -11.41 -23.08 12.22
C PHE A 29 -11.80 -21.68 11.77
N PHE A 30 -11.08 -21.12 10.80
CA PHE A 30 -11.43 -19.83 10.20
C PHE A 30 -12.82 -19.88 9.55
N TYR A 31 -13.14 -20.92 8.78
CA TYR A 31 -14.45 -21.09 8.15
C TYR A 31 -15.58 -21.16 9.17
N VAL A 32 -15.44 -21.95 10.24
CA VAL A 32 -16.43 -22.07 11.31
C VAL A 32 -16.60 -20.74 12.03
N GLN A 33 -15.50 -20.06 12.36
CA GLN A 33 -15.54 -18.77 13.05
C GLN A 33 -16.15 -17.68 12.17
N TRP A 34 -15.79 -17.63 10.89
CA TRP A 34 -16.35 -16.72 9.89
C TRP A 34 -17.85 -16.93 9.73
N THR A 35 -18.27 -18.19 9.55
CA THR A 35 -19.67 -18.56 9.41
C THR A 35 -20.47 -18.13 10.64
N THR A 36 -19.97 -18.44 11.83
CA THR A 36 -20.61 -18.02 13.09
C THR A 36 -20.70 -16.51 13.19
N PHE A 37 -19.64 -15.79 12.84
CA PHE A 37 -19.59 -14.34 12.92
C PHE A 37 -20.58 -13.66 11.97
N VAL A 38 -20.63 -14.10 10.72
CA VAL A 38 -21.55 -13.56 9.69
C VAL A 38 -23.01 -13.89 10.01
N LEU A 39 -23.29 -15.08 10.55
CA LEU A 39 -24.66 -15.47 10.91
C LEU A 39 -25.18 -14.76 12.17
N THR A 40 -24.28 -14.30 13.05
CA THR A 40 -24.63 -13.62 14.31
C THR A 40 -24.70 -12.10 14.19
N HIS A 41 -24.14 -11.52 13.13
CA HIS A 41 -24.02 -10.07 12.96
C HIS A 41 -24.58 -9.60 11.62
N THR A 42 -25.13 -8.39 11.58
CA THR A 42 -25.55 -7.78 10.30
C THR A 42 -24.34 -7.45 9.42
N PRO A 43 -24.46 -7.50 8.09
CA PRO A 43 -23.38 -7.12 7.17
C PRO A 43 -22.77 -5.74 7.47
N PHE A 44 -23.61 -4.77 7.85
CA PHE A 44 -23.18 -3.45 8.30
C PHE A 44 -22.24 -3.51 9.51
N ARG A 45 -22.63 -4.25 10.57
CA ARG A 45 -21.79 -4.39 11.78
C ARG A 45 -20.47 -5.08 11.46
N VAL A 46 -20.51 -6.14 10.66
CA VAL A 46 -19.30 -6.87 10.25
C VAL A 46 -18.36 -5.93 9.49
N ARG A 47 -18.86 -5.23 8.45
CA ARG A 47 -18.07 -4.29 7.64
C ARG A 47 -17.44 -3.19 8.49
N LEU A 48 -18.23 -2.55 9.36
CA LEU A 48 -17.79 -1.41 10.16
C LEU A 48 -16.78 -1.81 11.24
N ILE A 49 -17.12 -2.81 12.04
CA ILE A 49 -16.27 -3.28 13.15
C ILE A 49 -15.01 -3.94 12.59
N GLY A 50 -15.13 -4.75 11.54
CA GLY A 50 -13.98 -5.40 10.91
C GLY A 50 -12.98 -4.37 10.38
N SER A 51 -13.44 -3.36 9.66
CA SER A 51 -12.56 -2.33 9.10
C SER A 51 -11.90 -1.45 10.19
N LEU A 52 -12.65 -1.10 11.24
CA LEU A 52 -12.11 -0.38 12.40
C LEU A 52 -11.07 -1.24 13.14
N ALA A 53 -11.38 -2.51 13.42
CA ALA A 53 -10.48 -3.43 14.10
C ALA A 53 -9.18 -3.63 13.32
N THR A 54 -9.26 -3.79 11.98
CA THR A 54 -8.08 -3.86 11.11
C THR A 54 -7.19 -2.62 11.29
N ARG A 55 -7.74 -1.41 11.31
CA ARG A 55 -6.97 -0.17 11.49
C ARG A 55 -6.42 -0.02 12.91
N ILE A 56 -7.14 -0.46 13.93
CA ILE A 56 -6.64 -0.44 15.31
C ILE A 56 -5.44 -1.39 15.44
N ILE A 57 -5.59 -2.63 14.98
CA ILE A 57 -4.61 -3.71 15.17
C ILE A 57 -3.38 -3.51 14.28
N LEU A 58 -3.57 -3.10 13.02
CA LEU A 58 -2.48 -3.06 12.03
C LEU A 58 -1.88 -1.67 11.83
N PHE A 59 -2.56 -0.61 12.27
CA PHE A 59 -2.04 0.76 12.20
C PHE A 59 -1.82 1.37 13.58
N LEU A 60 -2.88 1.53 14.40
CA LEU A 60 -2.78 2.35 15.61
C LEU A 60 -1.83 1.73 16.64
N ILE A 61 -2.01 0.44 16.96
CA ILE A 61 -1.15 -0.26 17.91
C ILE A 61 0.32 -0.26 17.43
N PRO A 62 0.66 -0.71 16.21
CA PRO A 62 2.04 -0.68 15.72
C PRO A 62 2.62 0.74 15.68
N SER A 63 1.80 1.75 15.34
CA SER A 63 2.24 3.14 15.33
C SER A 63 2.62 3.64 16.73
N LEU A 64 1.81 3.32 17.75
CA LEU A 64 2.11 3.68 19.13
C LEU A 64 3.34 2.93 19.66
N VAL A 65 3.50 1.65 19.32
CA VAL A 65 4.68 0.86 19.67
C VAL A 65 5.94 1.46 19.02
N SER A 66 5.88 1.81 17.72
CA SER A 66 7.00 2.45 17.03
C SER A 66 7.35 3.82 17.62
N LEU A 67 6.34 4.61 18.00
CA LEU A 67 6.54 5.91 18.65
C LEU A 67 7.15 5.75 20.04
N LEU A 68 6.73 4.75 20.81
CA LEU A 68 7.31 4.43 22.11
C LEU A 68 8.78 4.01 21.96
N PHE A 69 9.10 3.21 20.95
CA PHE A 69 10.47 2.82 20.67
C PHE A 69 11.35 4.01 20.23
N ASP A 70 10.85 4.86 19.32
CA ASP A 70 11.51 6.10 18.89
C ASP A 70 11.85 7.04 20.06
N THR A 71 10.94 7.14 21.04
CA THR A 71 11.06 8.05 22.18
C THR A 71 11.83 7.44 23.35
N GLY A 72 11.69 6.14 23.58
CA GLY A 72 12.32 5.41 24.69
C GLY A 72 13.78 5.04 24.43
N VAL A 73 14.13 4.66 23.19
CA VAL A 73 15.50 4.22 22.84
C VAL A 73 16.01 4.90 21.55
N PRO A 74 16.12 6.25 21.55
CA PRO A 74 16.33 7.04 20.35
C PRO A 74 17.67 6.76 19.64
N SER A 75 18.72 6.36 20.36
CA SER A 75 20.02 6.03 19.77
C SER A 75 19.97 4.77 18.89
N ILE A 76 19.15 3.78 19.25
CA ILE A 76 18.94 2.57 18.47
C ILE A 76 17.98 2.86 17.32
N ALA A 77 16.89 3.60 17.58
CA ALA A 77 15.95 3.97 16.52
C ALA A 77 16.65 4.77 15.39
N GLU A 78 17.52 5.71 15.75
CA GLU A 78 18.31 6.50 14.80
C GLU A 78 19.19 5.63 13.89
N SER A 79 19.82 4.58 14.40
CA SER A 79 20.74 3.75 13.61
C SER A 79 20.03 2.85 12.58
N ILE A 80 18.75 2.56 12.77
CA ILE A 80 17.97 1.66 11.89
C ILE A 80 17.14 2.45 10.88
N LYS A 81 16.68 3.66 11.23
CA LYS A 81 15.82 4.44 10.36
C LYS A 81 16.60 5.08 9.20
N PHE A 82 15.96 5.11 8.03
CA PHE A 82 16.57 5.64 6.81
C PHE A 82 17.02 7.10 6.93
N GLY A 83 16.23 7.95 7.60
CA GLY A 83 16.56 9.37 7.78
C GLY A 83 17.35 9.68 9.04
N GLY A 84 17.90 8.67 9.73
CA GLY A 84 18.64 8.84 10.98
C GLY A 84 17.86 9.67 12.01
N ARG A 85 18.54 10.62 12.65
CA ARG A 85 17.94 11.53 13.64
C ARG A 85 16.75 12.33 13.11
N ALA A 86 16.76 12.71 11.84
CA ALA A 86 15.69 13.50 11.23
C ALA A 86 14.36 12.72 11.14
N SER A 87 14.44 11.39 11.11
CA SER A 87 13.27 10.49 11.02
C SER A 87 12.68 10.09 12.38
N LEU A 88 13.29 10.51 13.49
CA LEU A 88 12.74 10.30 14.82
C LEU A 88 11.49 11.16 15.02
N ALA A 89 10.53 10.65 15.79
CA ALA A 89 9.39 11.44 16.21
C ALA A 89 9.85 12.66 17.05
N PRO A 90 9.20 13.84 16.90
CA PRO A 90 9.50 15.00 17.74
C PRO A 90 9.29 14.70 19.23
N ARG A 91 10.18 15.18 20.10
CA ARG A 91 10.04 15.00 21.57
C ARG A 91 9.05 15.96 22.25
N ASN A 92 8.24 16.67 21.47
CA ASN A 92 7.28 17.63 21.99
C ASN A 92 5.95 16.91 22.30
N ALA A 93 5.69 16.65 23.58
CA ALA A 93 4.48 15.97 24.04
C ALA A 93 3.20 16.65 23.52
N ARG A 94 3.13 17.98 23.55
CA ARG A 94 1.95 18.73 23.07
C ARG A 94 1.69 18.50 21.58
N LEU A 95 2.74 18.42 20.77
CA LEU A 95 2.63 18.11 19.34
C LEU A 95 2.16 16.67 19.13
N LEU A 96 2.78 15.71 19.82
CA LEU A 96 2.41 14.29 19.73
C LEU A 96 0.96 14.04 20.18
N THR A 97 0.51 14.67 21.26
CA THR A 97 -0.88 14.57 21.72
C THR A 97 -1.86 15.16 20.70
N ARG A 98 -1.51 16.29 20.06
CA ARG A 98 -2.33 16.87 19.00
C ARG A 98 -2.44 15.95 17.78
N GLN A 99 -1.33 15.34 17.37
CA GLN A 99 -1.31 14.39 16.27
C GLN A 99 -2.11 13.13 16.61
N LEU A 100 -1.97 12.59 17.83
CA LEU A 100 -2.77 11.46 18.28
C LEU A 100 -4.26 11.81 18.28
N GLY A 101 -4.63 13.01 18.78
CA GLY A 101 -6.02 13.49 18.71
C GLY A 101 -6.54 13.57 17.27
N LEU A 102 -5.72 14.08 16.34
CA LEU A 102 -6.07 14.12 14.91
C LEU A 102 -6.21 12.72 14.30
N VAL A 103 -5.33 11.79 14.66
CA VAL A 103 -5.41 10.37 14.26
C VAL A 103 -6.72 9.74 14.73
N LEU A 104 -7.13 9.99 15.98
CA LEU A 104 -8.39 9.47 16.51
C LEU A 104 -9.61 10.09 15.81
N VAL A 105 -9.57 11.40 15.50
CA VAL A 105 -10.60 12.06 14.70
C VAL A 105 -10.68 11.46 13.31
N ASN A 106 -9.56 11.26 12.63
CA ASN A 106 -9.52 10.67 11.30
C ASN A 106 -9.96 9.21 11.29
N LEU A 107 -9.60 8.43 12.31
CA LEU A 107 -10.09 7.07 12.50
C LEU A 107 -11.62 7.05 12.67
N LEU A 108 -12.18 8.00 13.42
CA LEU A 108 -13.62 8.17 13.53
C LEU A 108 -14.23 8.60 12.19
N CYS A 109 -13.67 9.59 11.49
CA CYS A 109 -14.18 10.08 10.21
C CYS A 109 -14.20 8.99 9.14
N VAL A 110 -13.14 8.20 8.98
CA VAL A 110 -13.12 7.10 7.99
C VAL A 110 -14.10 6.00 8.37
N THR A 111 -14.23 5.69 9.67
CA THR A 111 -15.21 4.70 10.14
C THR A 111 -16.65 5.16 9.86
N LEU A 112 -16.97 6.42 10.17
CA LEU A 112 -18.27 7.00 9.86
C LEU A 112 -18.54 7.04 8.36
N LEU A 113 -17.53 7.37 7.54
CA LEU A 113 -17.68 7.37 6.08
C LEU A 113 -17.84 5.95 5.50
N GLU A 114 -17.16 4.94 6.06
CA GLU A 114 -17.40 3.54 5.72
C GLU A 114 -18.84 3.12 6.02
N GLY A 115 -19.34 3.48 7.21
CA GLY A 115 -20.74 3.23 7.57
C GLY A 115 -21.71 3.96 6.65
N ALA A 116 -21.50 5.25 6.42
CA ALA A 116 -22.34 6.07 5.54
C ALA A 116 -22.34 5.56 4.10
N SER A 117 -21.17 5.18 3.57
CA SER A 117 -21.07 4.60 2.22
C SER A 117 -21.81 3.26 2.09
N HIS A 118 -21.80 2.42 3.13
CA HIS A 118 -22.58 1.18 3.14
C HIS A 118 -24.07 1.47 3.06
N LEU A 119 -24.55 2.36 3.93
CA LEU A 119 -25.96 2.71 4.02
C LEU A 119 -26.44 3.40 2.74
N ALA A 120 -25.64 4.32 2.19
CA ALA A 120 -25.95 4.98 0.94
C ALA A 120 -26.00 3.99 -0.23
N PHE A 121 -25.01 3.08 -0.34
CA PHE A 121 -25.02 2.05 -1.38
C PHE A 121 -26.24 1.15 -1.26
N ARG A 122 -26.56 0.68 -0.04
CA ARG A 122 -27.73 -0.14 0.22
C ARG A 122 -29.03 0.58 -0.10
N TYR A 123 -29.12 1.87 0.19
CA TYR A 123 -30.29 2.68 -0.13
C TYR A 123 -30.49 2.84 -1.65
N VAL A 124 -29.41 3.08 -2.40
CA VAL A 124 -29.47 3.31 -3.85
C VAL A 124 -29.62 2.01 -4.66
N VAL A 125 -28.89 0.96 -4.28
CA VAL A 125 -28.78 -0.29 -5.05
C VAL A 125 -29.70 -1.39 -4.52
N GLY A 126 -30.14 -1.31 -3.25
CA GLY A 126 -30.94 -2.35 -2.60
C GLY A 126 -30.14 -3.56 -2.10
N GLU A 127 -28.82 -3.57 -2.31
CA GLU A 127 -27.92 -4.66 -1.94
C GLU A 127 -26.79 -4.20 -1.02
N ASN A 128 -26.08 -5.13 -0.39
CA ASN A 128 -24.83 -4.79 0.30
C ASN A 128 -23.74 -4.47 -0.73
N ASP A 129 -22.90 -3.49 -0.43
CA ASP A 129 -21.74 -3.12 -1.25
C ASP A 129 -20.79 -4.30 -1.50
N PHE A 130 -20.49 -5.06 -0.46
CA PHE A 130 -19.65 -6.25 -0.50
C PHE A 130 -20.45 -7.51 -0.17
N ASN A 131 -20.08 -8.63 -0.77
CA ASN A 131 -20.80 -9.89 -0.59
C ASN A 131 -20.53 -10.44 0.82
N PRO A 132 -21.55 -10.55 1.70
CA PRO A 132 -21.38 -10.97 3.07
C PRO A 132 -21.62 -12.46 3.29
N THR A 133 -21.58 -13.29 2.25
CA THR A 133 -21.85 -14.73 2.39
C THR A 133 -20.90 -15.44 3.36
N ALA A 134 -21.38 -16.52 3.99
CA ALA A 134 -20.54 -17.39 4.81
C ALA A 134 -19.60 -18.26 3.96
N LEU A 135 -19.94 -18.50 2.69
CA LEU A 135 -19.13 -19.30 1.77
C LEU A 135 -17.87 -18.52 1.37
N LEU A 136 -16.71 -19.02 1.79
CA LEU A 136 -15.44 -18.37 1.48
C LEU A 136 -15.19 -18.31 -0.04
N PRO A 137 -14.56 -17.23 -0.53
CA PRO A 137 -14.26 -17.08 -1.94
C PRO A 137 -13.22 -18.11 -2.36
N LEU A 138 -13.32 -18.59 -3.60
CA LEU A 138 -12.29 -19.45 -4.17
C LEU A 138 -10.93 -18.71 -4.15
N PRO A 139 -9.82 -19.38 -3.82
CA PRO A 139 -8.51 -18.74 -3.71
C PRO A 139 -8.12 -17.94 -4.96
N TRP A 140 -8.44 -18.46 -6.14
CA TRP A 140 -8.17 -17.78 -7.41
C TRP A 140 -9.01 -16.50 -7.60
N GLN A 141 -10.28 -16.51 -7.20
CA GLN A 141 -11.11 -15.30 -7.24
C GLN A 141 -10.61 -14.25 -6.26
N LEU A 142 -10.25 -14.68 -5.04
CA LEU A 142 -9.63 -13.83 -4.03
C LEU A 142 -8.36 -13.17 -4.60
N ALA A 143 -7.46 -13.95 -5.22
CA ALA A 143 -6.23 -13.43 -5.81
C ALA A 143 -6.48 -12.40 -6.92
N LYS A 144 -7.39 -12.69 -7.87
CA LYS A 144 -7.75 -11.74 -8.93
C LYS A 144 -8.28 -10.42 -8.37
N HIS A 145 -9.22 -10.50 -7.43
CA HIS A 145 -9.81 -9.30 -6.83
C HIS A 145 -8.76 -8.50 -6.07
N LEU A 146 -7.86 -9.14 -5.32
CA LEU A 146 -6.75 -8.45 -4.66
C LEU A 146 -5.86 -7.72 -5.67
N VAL A 147 -5.42 -8.39 -6.74
CA VAL A 147 -4.56 -7.76 -7.76
C VAL A 147 -5.26 -6.54 -8.36
N LEU A 148 -6.50 -6.69 -8.81
CA LEU A 148 -7.25 -5.58 -9.41
C LEU A 148 -7.48 -4.42 -8.44
N MET A 149 -7.80 -4.71 -7.17
CA MET A 149 -7.99 -3.68 -6.15
C MET A 149 -6.69 -2.97 -5.79
N MET A 150 -5.56 -3.69 -5.66
CA MET A 150 -4.26 -3.08 -5.40
C MET A 150 -3.80 -2.21 -6.57
N THR A 151 -4.00 -2.66 -7.82
CA THR A 151 -3.74 -1.85 -9.02
C THR A 151 -4.62 -0.59 -9.04
N GLY A 152 -5.92 -0.74 -8.78
CA GLY A 152 -6.84 0.40 -8.69
C GLY A 152 -6.45 1.39 -7.60
N ARG A 153 -6.00 0.89 -6.45
CA ARG A 153 -5.45 1.72 -5.36
C ARG A 153 -4.22 2.49 -5.81
N GLU A 154 -3.22 1.84 -6.42
CA GLU A 154 -2.00 2.53 -6.89
C GLU A 154 -2.34 3.67 -7.86
N VAL A 155 -3.24 3.42 -8.82
CA VAL A 155 -3.70 4.44 -9.78
C VAL A 155 -4.36 5.62 -9.08
N LEU A 156 -5.35 5.36 -8.21
CA LEU A 156 -6.09 6.42 -7.55
C LEU A 156 -5.22 7.18 -6.55
N THR A 157 -4.39 6.48 -5.77
CA THR A 157 -3.45 7.10 -4.84
C THR A 157 -2.51 8.05 -5.60
N TYR A 158 -1.89 7.59 -6.69
CA TYR A 158 -0.96 8.42 -7.46
C TYR A 158 -1.61 9.73 -7.94
N TYR A 159 -2.73 9.63 -8.66
CA TYR A 159 -3.36 10.82 -9.25
C TYR A 159 -4.01 11.74 -8.22
N ILE A 160 -4.65 11.20 -7.18
CA ILE A 160 -5.21 12.02 -6.10
C ILE A 160 -4.07 12.73 -5.36
N HIS A 161 -3.02 12.00 -4.99
CA HIS A 161 -1.92 12.56 -4.22
C HIS A 161 -1.18 13.64 -5.01
N ARG A 162 -0.79 13.35 -6.26
CA ARG A 162 -0.08 14.29 -7.12
C ARG A 162 -0.94 15.50 -7.52
N ASN A 163 -2.14 15.25 -8.07
CA ASN A 163 -2.88 16.30 -8.76
C ASN A 163 -3.83 17.07 -7.82
N LEU A 164 -4.27 16.47 -6.71
CA LEU A 164 -5.19 17.10 -5.78
C LEU A 164 -4.50 17.52 -4.50
N LEU A 165 -3.77 16.62 -3.84
CA LEU A 165 -3.14 16.89 -2.54
C LEU A 165 -1.86 17.71 -2.63
N HIS A 166 -1.20 17.73 -3.78
CA HIS A 166 -0.08 18.64 -4.08
C HIS A 166 -0.43 19.76 -5.06
N SER A 167 -1.73 20.05 -5.20
CA SER A 167 -2.20 21.23 -5.94
C SER A 167 -1.98 22.54 -5.16
N SER A 168 -2.07 23.67 -5.86
CA SER A 168 -2.09 25.01 -5.25
C SER A 168 -3.43 25.36 -4.57
N GLY A 169 -4.43 24.48 -4.67
CA GLY A 169 -5.79 24.66 -4.17
C GLY A 169 -5.92 24.55 -2.65
N ALA A 170 -7.16 24.69 -2.15
CA ALA A 170 -7.44 24.62 -0.72
C ALA A 170 -7.08 23.25 -0.11
N ILE A 171 -7.39 22.16 -0.80
CA ILE A 171 -7.07 20.79 -0.35
C ILE A 171 -5.55 20.60 -0.26
N GLY A 172 -4.79 21.04 -1.26
CA GLY A 172 -3.34 20.93 -1.24
C GLY A 172 -2.69 21.76 -0.13
N ARG A 173 -3.21 22.97 0.14
CA ARG A 173 -2.76 23.76 1.30
C ARG A 173 -3.03 23.07 2.64
N LEU A 174 -4.15 22.36 2.77
CA LEU A 174 -4.44 21.57 3.97
C LEU A 174 -3.47 20.38 4.10
N HIS A 175 -3.29 19.59 3.04
CA HIS A 175 -2.36 18.46 3.06
C HIS A 175 -0.92 18.91 3.39
N LYS A 176 -0.46 20.01 2.77
CA LYS A 176 0.85 20.58 3.06
C LYS A 176 1.00 21.04 4.51
N ARG A 177 -0.04 21.65 5.08
CA ARG A 177 -0.01 22.18 6.45
C ARG A 177 0.00 21.08 7.52
N PHE A 178 -0.64 19.95 7.26
CA PHE A 178 -0.80 18.88 8.23
C PHE A 178 0.17 17.73 7.96
N SER A 179 0.03 17.03 6.83
CA SER A 179 0.91 15.91 6.46
C SER A 179 2.37 16.36 6.25
N HIS A 180 2.59 17.52 5.60
CA HIS A 180 3.94 18.06 5.35
C HIS A 180 4.32 19.22 6.29
N ALA A 181 3.78 19.23 7.50
CA ALA A 181 4.15 20.22 8.53
C ALA A 181 5.65 20.17 8.89
N ARG A 182 6.31 19.05 8.59
CA ARG A 182 7.73 18.81 8.83
C ARG A 182 8.39 18.26 7.57
N SER A 183 9.42 18.95 7.08
CA SER A 183 10.27 18.48 5.97
C SER A 183 11.30 17.46 6.44
N ALA A 184 10.83 16.30 6.91
CA ALA A 184 11.68 15.19 7.30
C ALA A 184 10.92 13.86 7.14
N ALA A 185 11.66 12.76 7.09
CA ALA A 185 11.06 11.42 6.97
C ALA A 185 9.98 11.20 8.05
N PRO A 186 8.88 10.50 7.71
CA PRO A 186 7.76 10.33 8.62
C PRO A 186 8.03 9.24 9.67
N TYR A 187 7.09 9.08 10.59
CA TYR A 187 6.96 7.96 11.51
C TYR A 187 5.51 7.47 11.49
N SER A 188 5.25 6.21 11.84
CA SER A 188 3.99 5.52 11.51
C SER A 188 2.72 6.22 11.99
N LEU A 189 2.75 6.94 13.12
CA LEU A 189 1.58 7.70 13.59
C LEU A 189 1.10 8.74 12.55
N LEU A 190 2.00 9.23 11.69
CA LEU A 190 1.69 10.24 10.68
C LEU A 190 0.82 9.73 9.52
N VAL A 191 0.63 8.41 9.36
CA VAL A 191 -0.25 7.87 8.30
C VAL A 191 -1.63 8.53 8.37
N PHE A 192 -2.20 8.70 9.57
CA PHE A 192 -3.53 9.30 9.77
C PHE A 192 -3.45 10.72 10.36
N ALA A 193 -2.29 11.36 10.39
CA ALA A 193 -2.11 12.69 10.98
C ALA A 193 -2.21 13.82 9.94
N ASP A 194 -3.22 13.77 9.07
CA ASP A 194 -3.51 14.80 8.07
C ASP A 194 -4.86 15.49 8.35
N HIS A 195 -5.17 16.59 7.67
CA HIS A 195 -6.50 17.18 7.75
C HIS A 195 -7.57 16.16 7.26
N PRO A 196 -8.77 16.09 7.86
CA PRO A 196 -9.75 15.04 7.52
C PRO A 196 -10.11 14.94 6.03
N ILE A 197 -10.23 16.07 5.34
CA ILE A 197 -10.53 16.11 3.90
C ILE A 197 -9.45 15.43 3.05
N PRO A 198 -8.19 15.91 3.01
CA PRO A 198 -7.13 15.25 2.24
C PRO A 198 -6.85 13.82 2.74
N PHE A 199 -7.00 13.56 4.04
CA PHE A 199 -6.90 12.20 4.61
C PHE A 199 -7.91 11.23 3.96
N LEU A 200 -9.19 11.58 3.92
CA LEU A 200 -10.22 10.71 3.32
C LEU A 200 -10.00 10.55 1.82
N LEU A 201 -9.60 11.62 1.12
CA LEU A 201 -9.24 11.56 -0.30
C LEU A 201 -8.08 10.61 -0.57
N HIS A 202 -7.07 10.57 0.31
CA HIS A 202 -5.89 9.74 0.13
C HIS A 202 -6.07 8.28 0.55
N HIS A 203 -6.84 8.04 1.63
CA HIS A 203 -6.95 6.70 2.22
C HIS A 203 -8.30 6.04 1.96
N PHE A 204 -9.42 6.75 2.07
CA PHE A 204 -10.73 6.11 1.87
C PHE A 204 -11.03 5.83 0.40
N PHE A 205 -10.94 6.84 -0.47
CA PHE A 205 -11.36 6.67 -1.87
C PHE A 205 -10.50 5.69 -2.68
N PRO A 206 -9.16 5.70 -2.61
CA PRO A 206 -8.33 4.73 -3.31
C PRO A 206 -8.57 3.28 -2.90
N MET A 207 -9.07 3.04 -1.68
CA MET A 207 -9.45 1.71 -1.23
C MET A 207 -10.89 1.37 -1.59
N TYR A 208 -11.83 2.30 -1.39
CA TYR A 208 -13.26 2.03 -1.55
C TYR A 208 -13.71 1.97 -3.01
N LEU A 209 -13.21 2.86 -3.89
CA LEU A 209 -13.62 2.92 -5.29
C LEU A 209 -13.30 1.65 -6.10
N PRO A 210 -12.09 1.07 -6.04
CA PRO A 210 -11.84 -0.18 -6.76
C PRO A 210 -12.58 -1.36 -6.11
N ALA A 211 -12.76 -1.35 -4.80
CA ALA A 211 -13.54 -2.38 -4.11
C ALA A 211 -15.02 -2.33 -4.51
N ILE A 212 -15.64 -1.16 -4.57
CA ILE A 212 -17.06 -1.05 -4.95
C ILE A 212 -17.29 -1.38 -6.42
N ALA A 213 -16.32 -1.08 -7.30
CA ALA A 213 -16.39 -1.46 -8.70
C ALA A 213 -16.39 -2.99 -8.91
N LEU A 214 -15.67 -3.74 -8.05
CA LEU A 214 -15.55 -5.19 -8.13
C LEU A 214 -16.51 -5.97 -7.25
N ARG A 215 -17.13 -5.30 -6.25
CA ARG A 215 -18.02 -5.88 -5.24
C ARG A 215 -17.50 -7.22 -4.68
N PRO A 216 -16.29 -7.26 -4.10
CA PRO A 216 -15.66 -8.50 -3.66
C PRO A 216 -16.43 -9.15 -2.51
N HIS A 217 -16.03 -10.40 -2.21
CA HIS A 217 -16.36 -11.01 -0.93
C HIS A 217 -15.80 -10.17 0.23
N MET A 218 -16.55 -10.06 1.33
CA MET A 218 -16.18 -9.21 2.47
C MET A 218 -14.83 -9.59 3.10
N VAL A 219 -14.50 -10.89 3.19
CA VAL A 219 -13.15 -11.35 3.59
C VAL A 219 -12.06 -10.85 2.64
N THR A 220 -12.31 -10.83 1.32
CA THR A 220 -11.34 -10.31 0.35
C THR A 220 -11.13 -8.81 0.52
N TYR A 221 -12.19 -8.05 0.82
CA TYR A 221 -12.06 -6.64 1.19
C TYR A 221 -11.25 -6.43 2.47
N PHE A 222 -11.48 -7.23 3.53
CA PHE A 222 -10.69 -7.12 4.76
C PHE A 222 -9.22 -7.47 4.55
N LEU A 223 -8.93 -8.50 3.74
CA LEU A 223 -7.55 -8.84 3.39
C LEU A 223 -6.89 -7.71 2.61
N PHE A 224 -7.58 -7.12 1.63
CA PHE A 224 -7.11 -5.96 0.89
C PHE A 224 -6.82 -4.76 1.82
N LEU A 225 -7.77 -4.42 2.70
CA LEU A 225 -7.61 -3.35 3.69
C LEU A 225 -6.44 -3.63 4.63
N ALA A 226 -6.28 -4.88 5.08
CA ALA A 226 -5.19 -5.28 5.97
C ALA A 226 -3.82 -5.11 5.29
N LEU A 227 -3.68 -5.59 4.04
CA LEU A 227 -2.45 -5.43 3.26
C LEU A 227 -2.09 -3.96 3.07
N CYS A 228 -3.05 -3.12 2.68
CA CYS A 228 -2.84 -1.68 2.52
C CYS A 228 -2.46 -1.01 3.85
N THR A 229 -3.13 -1.37 4.95
CA THR A 229 -2.88 -0.78 6.27
C THR A 229 -1.48 -1.14 6.77
N VAL A 230 -1.06 -2.40 6.61
CA VAL A 230 0.29 -2.86 6.97
C VAL A 230 1.34 -2.15 6.11
N GLU A 231 1.13 -2.09 4.80
CA GLU A 231 2.01 -1.39 3.87
C GLU A 231 2.20 0.08 4.28
N GLU A 232 1.11 0.83 4.46
CA GLU A 232 1.15 2.25 4.83
C GLU A 232 1.83 2.46 6.18
N THR A 233 1.53 1.63 7.16
CA THR A 233 2.10 1.72 8.51
C THR A 233 3.60 1.49 8.50
N ILE A 234 4.07 0.47 7.77
CA ILE A 234 5.50 0.13 7.68
C ILE A 234 6.24 1.16 6.84
N THR A 235 5.72 1.52 5.66
CA THR A 235 6.40 2.47 4.75
C THR A 235 6.49 3.88 5.32
N THR A 236 5.59 4.25 6.22
CA THR A 236 5.61 5.53 6.93
C THR A 236 6.44 5.48 8.21
N SER A 237 6.89 4.30 8.65
CA SER A 237 7.62 4.13 9.92
C SER A 237 9.02 4.76 9.94
N GLY A 238 9.64 4.87 8.75
CA GLY A 238 11.04 5.24 8.59
C GLY A 238 12.03 4.08 8.76
N TYR A 239 11.58 2.91 9.23
CA TYR A 239 12.40 1.70 9.31
C TYR A 239 12.55 1.09 7.92
N SER A 240 13.75 1.18 7.34
CA SER A 240 14.01 0.65 5.99
C SER A 240 14.58 -0.76 5.97
N VAL A 241 14.94 -1.29 7.14
CA VAL A 241 15.35 -2.69 7.35
C VAL A 241 14.09 -3.51 7.67
N VAL A 242 13.28 -3.76 6.64
CA VAL A 242 12.04 -4.53 6.72
C VAL A 242 12.23 -5.81 5.92
N PRO A 243 11.59 -6.94 6.29
CA PRO A 243 11.54 -8.11 5.43
C PRO A 243 11.08 -7.76 4.00
N GLY A 244 11.90 -8.12 3.00
CA GLY A 244 11.70 -7.83 1.57
C GLY A 244 12.27 -6.48 1.12
N ILE A 245 13.09 -6.45 0.06
CA ILE A 245 13.71 -5.23 -0.46
C ILE A 245 12.65 -4.24 -0.98
N ILE A 246 11.54 -4.74 -1.52
CA ILE A 246 10.43 -3.92 -2.03
C ILE A 246 9.82 -3.04 -0.93
N MET A 247 9.58 -3.59 0.28
CA MET A 247 9.08 -2.81 1.42
C MET A 247 10.11 -1.76 1.88
N GLY A 248 11.39 -2.13 1.92
CA GLY A 248 12.47 -1.19 2.25
C GLY A 248 12.60 -0.04 1.25
N GLY A 249 12.44 -0.32 -0.04
CA GLY A 249 12.43 0.67 -1.11
C GLY A 249 11.24 1.63 -1.02
N MET A 250 10.03 1.10 -0.78
CA MET A 250 8.84 1.92 -0.54
C MET A 250 9.01 2.85 0.67
N THR A 251 9.59 2.36 1.79
CA THR A 251 9.90 3.22 2.95
C THR A 251 10.85 4.36 2.58
N ARG A 252 11.88 4.10 1.75
CA ARG A 252 12.83 5.12 1.31
C ARG A 252 12.17 6.17 0.42
N ARG A 253 11.39 5.75 -0.58
CA ARG A 253 10.63 6.67 -1.44
C ARG A 253 9.68 7.54 -0.64
N ARG A 254 8.96 6.95 0.32
CA ARG A 254 8.08 7.70 1.23
C ARG A 254 8.87 8.68 2.11
N ALA A 255 10.02 8.29 2.64
CA ALA A 255 10.87 9.21 3.39
C ALA A 255 11.35 10.40 2.54
N ILE A 256 11.74 10.18 1.29
CA ILE A 256 12.14 11.22 0.33
C ILE A 256 10.96 12.14 -0.02
N HIS A 257 9.76 11.60 -0.20
CA HIS A 257 8.53 12.38 -0.41
C HIS A 257 8.31 13.40 0.71
N TYR A 258 8.32 12.97 1.97
CA TYR A 258 8.12 13.91 3.09
C TYR A 258 9.31 14.87 3.28
N ALA A 259 10.55 14.40 3.09
CA ALA A 259 11.74 15.25 3.24
C ALA A 259 11.79 16.39 2.20
N SER A 260 11.27 16.15 1.00
CA SER A 260 11.15 17.15 -0.07
C SER A 260 9.93 18.07 0.05
N GLY A 261 9.07 17.85 1.04
CA GLY A 261 7.80 18.57 1.17
C GLY A 261 6.74 18.15 0.14
N GLY A 262 6.91 16.96 -0.45
CA GLY A 262 5.93 16.29 -1.29
C GLY A 262 6.04 16.59 -2.79
N ASP A 263 7.24 16.80 -3.31
CA ASP A 263 7.45 17.14 -4.72
C ASP A 263 7.71 15.93 -5.65
N CYS A 264 7.81 14.72 -5.10
CA CYS A 264 8.15 13.47 -5.79
C CYS A 264 7.57 12.25 -5.07
N ASN A 265 7.60 11.06 -5.68
CA ASN A 265 7.21 9.77 -5.06
C ASN A 265 5.76 9.78 -4.50
N PHE A 266 4.77 10.00 -5.35
CA PHE A 266 3.35 10.15 -4.99
C PHE A 266 2.60 8.83 -4.82
N GLY A 267 3.02 7.78 -5.53
CA GLY A 267 2.40 6.46 -5.54
C GLY A 267 2.58 5.72 -4.23
N ALA A 268 1.76 4.67 -4.03
CA ALA A 268 1.90 3.80 -2.88
C ALA A 268 3.09 2.85 -3.04
N TRP A 269 3.24 2.27 -4.24
CA TRP A 269 4.34 1.37 -4.59
C TRP A 269 5.47 2.08 -5.34
N GLY A 270 5.14 3.14 -6.08
CA GLY A 270 6.09 3.90 -6.91
C GLY A 270 6.13 3.43 -8.36
N VAL A 271 5.21 2.56 -8.78
CA VAL A 271 5.12 2.09 -10.17
C VAL A 271 4.72 3.25 -11.08
N LEU A 272 3.73 4.04 -10.66
CA LEU A 272 3.32 5.21 -11.44
C LEU A 272 4.31 6.37 -11.33
N ASP A 273 5.09 6.46 -10.25
CA ASP A 273 6.18 7.42 -10.17
C ASP A 273 7.28 7.13 -11.18
N TRP A 274 7.65 5.86 -11.33
CA TRP A 274 8.57 5.43 -12.39
C TRP A 274 7.99 5.71 -13.78
N ALA A 275 6.74 5.30 -14.03
CA ALA A 275 6.12 5.46 -15.35
C ALA A 275 5.89 6.92 -15.78
N ASN A 276 5.81 7.86 -14.84
CA ASN A 276 5.55 9.28 -15.10
C ASN A 276 6.75 10.18 -14.81
N ASP A 277 7.92 9.60 -14.53
CA ASP A 277 9.15 10.32 -14.17
C ASP A 277 8.95 11.32 -12.99
N THR A 278 8.18 10.89 -11.99
CA THR A 278 7.98 11.63 -10.74
C THR A 278 8.68 10.99 -9.54
N GLY A 279 9.51 9.98 -9.79
CA GLY A 279 10.30 9.29 -8.79
C GLY A 279 11.57 10.06 -8.40
N ARG A 280 12.03 9.91 -7.15
CA ARG A 280 13.37 10.32 -6.71
C ARG A 280 13.99 9.27 -5.81
N GLY A 281 15.30 9.06 -5.98
CA GLY A 281 16.03 7.96 -5.37
C GLY A 281 15.95 6.70 -6.22
N ARG A 282 16.12 5.53 -5.60
CA ARG A 282 15.95 4.24 -6.29
C ARG A 282 14.49 4.01 -6.65
N ASP A 283 14.26 3.60 -7.89
CA ASP A 283 12.93 3.33 -8.41
C ASP A 283 12.45 1.91 -8.04
N VAL A 284 11.26 1.56 -8.50
CA VAL A 284 10.66 0.23 -8.24
C VAL A 284 11.37 -0.89 -8.99
N LEU A 285 11.96 -0.62 -10.17
CA LEU A 285 12.67 -1.63 -10.95
C LEU A 285 13.99 -2.01 -10.28
N ASP A 286 14.70 -1.03 -9.73
CA ASP A 286 15.90 -1.24 -8.93
C ASP A 286 15.62 -2.15 -7.72
N ASP A 287 14.50 -1.92 -7.02
CA ASP A 287 14.11 -2.75 -5.88
C ASP A 287 13.81 -4.20 -6.30
N VAL A 288 13.13 -4.39 -7.44
CA VAL A 288 12.80 -5.72 -7.98
C VAL A 288 14.07 -6.46 -8.41
N ARG A 289 15.00 -5.78 -9.07
CA ARG A 289 16.31 -6.33 -9.46
C ARG A 289 17.11 -6.76 -8.23
N ALA A 290 17.21 -5.91 -7.22
CA ALA A 290 17.92 -6.22 -5.99
C ALA A 290 17.29 -7.40 -5.21
N GLU A 291 15.95 -7.53 -5.21
CA GLU A 291 15.27 -8.69 -4.61
C GLU A 291 15.55 -9.99 -5.40
N ALA A 292 15.58 -9.92 -6.74
CA ALA A 292 15.90 -11.07 -7.58
C ALA A 292 17.33 -11.58 -7.36
N GLU A 293 18.31 -10.66 -7.27
CA GLU A 293 19.71 -10.98 -6.95
C GLU A 293 19.84 -11.63 -5.57
N LYS A 294 19.19 -11.05 -4.55
CA LYS A 294 19.24 -11.58 -3.17
C LYS A 294 18.67 -12.99 -3.05
N HIS A 295 17.64 -13.32 -3.82
CA HIS A 295 16.98 -14.62 -3.76
C HIS A 295 17.54 -15.66 -4.74
N ASN A 296 18.70 -15.39 -5.40
CA ASN A 296 19.34 -16.30 -6.35
C ASN A 296 18.35 -16.90 -7.35
N VAL A 297 17.39 -16.11 -7.83
CA VAL A 297 16.43 -16.59 -8.81
C VAL A 297 17.22 -16.86 -10.09
N LYS A 298 17.46 -18.15 -10.41
CA LYS A 298 18.32 -18.65 -11.50
C LYS A 298 18.33 -17.70 -12.72
N GLU A 299 19.49 -17.47 -13.33
CA GLU A 299 19.71 -16.58 -14.49
C GLU A 299 18.58 -16.60 -15.53
N ARG A 300 17.98 -17.76 -15.84
CA ARG A 300 16.84 -17.87 -16.77
C ARG A 300 15.57 -17.08 -16.40
N SER A 301 15.34 -16.82 -15.12
CA SER A 301 14.23 -15.98 -14.64
C SER A 301 14.63 -14.52 -14.54
N ALA A 302 15.89 -14.23 -14.19
CA ALA A 302 16.46 -12.88 -14.21
C ALA A 302 16.50 -12.32 -15.64
N ASP A 303 16.95 -13.10 -16.63
CA ASP A 303 16.96 -12.73 -18.06
C ASP A 303 15.55 -12.47 -18.59
N LYS A 304 14.55 -13.24 -18.15
CA LYS A 304 13.14 -13.03 -18.52
C LYS A 304 12.56 -11.78 -17.87
N LEU A 305 12.96 -11.49 -16.62
CA LEU A 305 12.62 -10.25 -15.93
C LEU A 305 13.27 -9.04 -16.61
N ASP A 306 14.55 -9.11 -16.94
CA ASP A 306 15.28 -8.03 -17.60
C ASP A 306 14.78 -7.81 -19.04
N SER A 307 14.41 -8.88 -19.75
CA SER A 307 13.71 -8.80 -21.04
C SER A 307 12.32 -8.16 -20.90
N GLY A 308 11.57 -8.50 -19.84
CA GLY A 308 10.26 -7.91 -19.58
C GLY A 308 10.33 -6.44 -19.17
N VAL A 309 11.30 -6.08 -18.34
CA VAL A 309 11.60 -4.70 -17.92
C VAL A 309 12.07 -3.87 -19.11
N SER A 310 12.99 -4.40 -19.93
CA SER A 310 13.46 -3.73 -21.14
C SER A 310 12.37 -3.58 -22.20
N ALA A 311 11.46 -4.55 -22.32
CA ALA A 311 10.30 -4.44 -23.21
C ALA A 311 9.27 -3.41 -22.71
N LEU A 312 9.07 -3.31 -21.39
CA LEU A 312 8.24 -2.27 -20.78
C LEU A 312 8.87 -0.88 -20.96
N GLN A 313 10.16 -0.73 -20.70
CA GLN A 313 10.90 0.52 -20.90
C GLN A 313 10.86 0.93 -22.38
N GLY A 314 11.17 0.02 -23.30
CA GLY A 314 11.11 0.28 -24.75
C GLY A 314 9.69 0.54 -25.27
N GLY A 315 8.67 0.00 -24.61
CA GLY A 315 7.27 0.30 -24.91
C GLY A 315 6.85 1.70 -24.44
N ILE A 316 7.27 2.09 -23.24
CA ILE A 316 7.04 3.43 -22.68
C ILE A 316 7.81 4.47 -23.49
N ASP A 317 9.07 4.22 -23.82
CA ASP A 317 9.90 5.15 -24.61
C ASP A 317 9.29 5.40 -25.99
N LYS A 318 8.65 4.40 -26.63
CA LYS A 318 7.92 4.56 -27.90
C LYS A 318 6.60 5.30 -27.77
N LEU A 319 5.95 5.25 -26.61
CA LEU A 319 4.71 5.98 -26.35
C LEU A 319 4.98 7.44 -25.94
N THR A 320 6.12 7.67 -25.29
CA THR A 320 6.53 8.99 -24.79
C THR A 320 7.26 9.79 -25.87
N ASN A 321 8.09 9.13 -26.68
CA ASN A 321 8.70 9.70 -27.87
C ASN A 321 7.85 9.32 -29.09
N GLY A 322 6.84 10.13 -29.37
CA GLY A 322 5.99 9.99 -30.55
C GLY A 322 6.80 9.78 -31.84
N ASP A 323 6.19 9.02 -32.75
CA ASP A 323 6.67 8.55 -34.05
C ASP A 323 7.34 9.62 -34.94
N ASP A 324 8.60 9.97 -34.66
CA ASP A 324 9.48 10.80 -35.53
C ASP A 324 10.29 9.92 -36.50
N GLY A 325 9.63 8.88 -37.03
CA GLY A 325 10.27 7.83 -37.82
C GLY A 325 9.78 7.68 -39.25
N GLY A 326 9.24 8.73 -39.90
CA GLY A 326 8.56 8.53 -41.19
C GLY A 326 8.55 9.71 -42.16
N LYS A 327 9.70 10.02 -42.79
CA LYS A 327 9.81 10.39 -44.23
C LYS A 327 11.19 10.98 -44.57
N ARG A 328 12.02 10.21 -45.27
CA ARG A 328 12.99 10.76 -46.24
C ARG A 328 13.02 9.88 -47.48
N ARG A 329 12.08 10.14 -48.40
CA ARG A 329 12.16 9.71 -49.80
C ARG A 329 12.63 10.95 -50.59
N SER A 330 13.94 11.02 -50.87
CA SER A 330 14.53 12.08 -51.70
C SER A 330 14.51 11.63 -53.16
N SER A 331 13.51 12.07 -53.92
CA SER A 331 13.60 12.16 -55.38
C SER A 331 14.15 13.54 -55.76
N ARG A 332 15.40 13.61 -56.22
CA ARG A 332 15.91 14.77 -56.94
C ARG A 332 16.21 14.37 -58.38
N LEU A 333 15.27 14.69 -59.25
CA LEU A 333 15.51 14.79 -60.69
C LEU A 333 15.80 16.24 -61.03
N ARG A 334 16.84 16.39 -61.88
CA ARG A 334 17.02 17.42 -62.92
C ARG A 334 17.87 18.65 -62.56
N SER A 335 19.09 18.63 -63.11
CA SER A 335 19.84 19.81 -63.54
C SER A 335 20.12 19.67 -65.04
N LYS A 336 19.54 20.57 -65.85
CA LYS A 336 19.93 20.87 -67.23
C LYS A 336 20.81 22.13 -67.21
N ARG A 337 21.97 22.09 -67.87
CA ARG A 337 22.73 23.20 -68.51
C ARG A 337 23.66 22.50 -69.52
N ALA A 338 23.51 22.59 -70.85
CA ALA A 338 23.62 23.72 -71.80
C ALA A 338 25.08 24.17 -72.08
N GLY A 339 25.53 23.95 -73.34
CA GLY A 339 26.69 24.55 -74.05
C GLY A 339 28.06 23.99 -73.64
N ASN A 340 28.94 23.45 -74.49
CA ASN A 340 29.19 23.59 -75.94
C ASN A 340 29.57 22.23 -76.53
#